data_AF-A0A366LIV0-F1
#
_entry.id   AF-A0A366LIV0-F1
#
_cell.length_a   1.000
_cell.length_b   1.000
_cell.length_c   1.000
_cell.angle_alpha   90.00
_cell.angle_beta   90.00
_cell.angle_gamma   90.00
#
_symmetry.space_group_name_H-M   'P 1'
#
loop_
_entity.id
_entity.type
_entity.pdbx_description
1 polymer ?
#
loop_
_entity_poly.entity_id
_entity_poly.type
_entity_poly.pdbx_seq_one_letter_code
_entity_poly.pdbx_strand_id
1 'polypeptide(L)'
;THKTPAIRAWLAGHPRFHMHFTPTGSSWINQVERWFGFLTDQMIRRGVHKSVQALEKDIRAWIDQWNDNPRPFVWKKTAEEILESLAKYLRRISGA
;
A
#
# COMPACT_ATOMS: atom_id res chain seq x y z
N THR A 1 12.06 5.79 7.93
CA THR A 1 11.44 6.08 9.24
C THR A 1 11.03 4.84 10.04
N HIS A 2 10.91 3.63 9.48
CA HIS A 2 10.65 2.38 10.26
C HIS A 2 11.90 1.66 10.82
N LYS A 3 13.06 2.32 10.86
CA LYS A 3 14.35 1.69 11.20
C LYS A 3 15.12 2.42 12.30
N THR A 4 14.46 3.34 13.01
CA THR A 4 15.10 4.12 14.08
C THR A 4 15.47 3.19 15.26
N PRO A 5 16.45 3.58 16.10
CA PRO A 5 16.81 2.81 17.28
C PRO A 5 15.62 2.51 18.20
N ALA A 6 14.73 3.48 18.41
CA ALA A 6 13.53 3.32 19.23
C ALA A 6 12.59 2.22 18.68
N ILE A 7 12.34 2.20 17.38
CA ILE A 7 11.49 1.18 16.75
C ILE A 7 12.15 -0.20 16.81
N ARG A 8 13.47 -0.28 16.60
CA ARG A 8 14.21 -1.55 16.71
C ARG A 8 14.17 -2.12 18.12
N ALA A 9 14.38 -1.27 19.13
CA ALA A 9 14.31 -1.68 20.53
C ALA A 9 12.91 -2.18 20.90
N TRP A 10 11.87 -1.48 20.44
CA TRP A 10 10.49 -1.92 20.65
C TRP A 10 10.23 -3.28 19.99
N LEU A 11 10.62 -3.49 18.74
CA LEU A 11 10.42 -4.78 18.05
C LEU A 11 11.17 -5.93 18.72
N ALA A 12 12.38 -5.68 19.21
CA ALA A 12 13.14 -6.68 19.97
C ALA A 12 12.42 -7.10 21.26
N GLY A 13 11.72 -6.17 21.92
CA GLY A 13 10.90 -6.44 23.10
C GLY A 13 9.53 -7.09 22.78
N HIS A 14 9.12 -7.15 21.51
CA HIS A 14 7.80 -7.65 21.11
C HIS A 14 7.92 -8.70 20.00
N PRO A 15 8.41 -9.92 20.32
CA PRO A 15 8.74 -10.96 19.33
C PRO A 15 7.52 -11.50 18.57
N ARG A 16 6.30 -11.18 19.01
CA ARG A 16 5.05 -11.51 18.29
C ARG A 16 4.95 -10.82 16.91
N PHE A 17 5.69 -9.73 16.69
CA PHE A 17 5.64 -8.97 15.44
C PHE A 17 6.81 -9.33 14.52
N HIS A 18 6.51 -9.92 13.37
CA HIS A 18 7.48 -10.18 12.29
C HIS A 18 7.30 -9.15 11.17
N MET A 19 8.32 -8.34 10.92
CA MET A 19 8.26 -7.28 9.92
C MET A 19 8.70 -7.79 8.55
N HIS A 20 7.80 -7.70 7.57
CA HIS A 20 8.09 -7.91 6.16
C HIS A 20 8.14 -6.55 5.45
N PHE A 21 9.34 -6.15 5.02
CA PHE A 21 9.52 -4.88 4.31
C PHE A 21 9.44 -5.11 2.81
N THR A 22 8.65 -4.29 2.12
CA THR A 22 8.67 -4.22 0.66
C THR A 22 9.98 -3.56 0.18
N PRO A 23 10.58 -4.01 -0.93
CA PRO A 23 11.77 -3.35 -1.48
C PRO A 23 11.50 -1.87 -1.81
N THR A 24 12.54 -1.04 -1.75
CA THR A 24 12.45 0.36 -2.16
C THR A 24 11.90 0.47 -3.58
N GLY A 25 10.94 1.37 -3.81
CA GLY A 25 10.29 1.54 -5.12
C GLY A 25 9.22 0.50 -5.45
N SER A 26 8.90 -0.43 -4.52
CA SER A 26 7.87 -1.45 -4.72
C SER A 26 6.52 -1.06 -4.11
N SER A 27 6.13 0.21 -4.15
CA SER A 27 4.82 0.70 -3.68
C SER A 27 3.64 -0.05 -4.30
N TRP A 28 3.79 -0.52 -5.54
CA TRP A 28 2.78 -1.27 -6.25
C TRP A 28 2.36 -2.59 -5.57
N ILE A 29 3.20 -3.16 -4.69
CA ILE A 29 2.86 -4.37 -3.93
C ILE A 29 2.20 -4.04 -2.57
N ASN A 30 2.26 -2.78 -2.13
CA ASN A 30 1.71 -2.32 -0.86
C ASN A 30 0.18 -2.14 -0.94
N GLN A 31 -0.57 -3.03 -0.29
CA GLN A 31 -2.03 -2.98 -0.28
C GLN A 31 -2.59 -1.72 0.41
N VAL A 32 -1.89 -1.20 1.43
CA VAL A 32 -2.32 0.02 2.13
C VAL A 32 -2.25 1.23 1.19
N GLU A 33 -1.21 1.31 0.36
CA GLU A 33 -1.11 2.38 -0.64
C GLU A 33 -2.19 2.25 -1.74
N ARG A 34 -2.51 1.02 -2.16
CA ARG A 34 -3.63 0.79 -3.09
C ARG A 34 -4.96 1.21 -2.47
N TRP A 35 -5.18 0.90 -1.20
CA TRP A 35 -6.37 1.29 -0.45
C TRP A 35 -6.50 2.82 -0.35
N PHE A 36 -5.40 3.54 -0.07
CA PHE A 36 -5.40 5.00 -0.11
C PHE A 36 -5.71 5.57 -1.50
N GLY A 37 -5.30 4.88 -2.57
CA GLY A 37 -5.71 5.21 -3.94
C GLY A 37 -7.22 5.18 -4.12
N PHE A 38 -7.90 4.15 -3.63
CA PHE A 38 -9.37 4.06 -3.66
C PHE A 38 -10.05 5.17 -2.86
N LEU A 39 -9.62 5.40 -1.61
CA LEU A 39 -10.12 6.51 -0.79
C LEU A 39 -9.97 7.85 -1.52
N THR A 40 -8.81 8.05 -2.16
CA THR A 40 -8.50 9.29 -2.88
C THR A 40 -9.42 9.50 -4.09
N ASP A 41 -9.57 8.49 -4.93
CA ASP A 41 -10.31 8.62 -6.19
C ASP A 41 -11.83 8.59 -6.00
N GLN A 42 -12.32 7.87 -4.99
CA GLN A 42 -13.75 7.74 -4.72
C GLN A 42 -14.29 8.90 -3.87
N MET A 43 -13.50 9.40 -2.90
CA MET A 43 -14.00 10.35 -1.91
C MET A 43 -13.21 11.66 -1.92
N ILE A 44 -11.90 11.63 -1.66
CA ILE A 44 -11.11 12.86 -1.41
C ILE A 44 -11.12 13.82 -2.60
N ARG A 45 -10.89 13.33 -3.83
CA ARG A 45 -10.85 14.17 -5.04
C ARG A 45 -12.22 14.66 -5.49
N ARG A 46 -13.30 14.04 -5.02
CA ARG A 46 -14.69 14.34 -5.42
C ARG A 46 -15.45 15.12 -4.34
N GLY A 47 -14.92 15.15 -3.13
CA GLY A 47 -15.53 15.80 -1.97
C GLY A 47 -15.14 17.28 -1.82
N VAL A 48 -16.02 18.04 -1.17
CA VAL A 48 -15.73 19.40 -0.70
C VAL A 48 -15.85 19.40 0.81
N HIS A 49 -14.70 19.39 1.50
CA HIS A 49 -14.64 19.32 2.95
C HIS A 49 -14.38 20.73 3.51
N LYS A 50 -15.34 21.26 4.28
CA LYS A 50 -15.30 22.64 4.79
C LYS A 50 -14.48 22.81 6.07
N SER A 51 -14.03 21.71 6.67
CA SER A 51 -13.16 21.69 7.84
C SER A 51 -12.45 20.34 7.96
N VAL A 52 -11.43 20.28 8.83
CA VAL A 52 -10.74 19.02 9.15
C VAL A 52 -11.71 18.01 9.78
N GLN A 53 -12.60 18.46 10.66
CA GLN A 53 -13.59 17.59 11.30
C GLN A 53 -14.58 17.00 10.30
N ALA A 54 -14.98 17.78 9.29
CA ALA A 54 -15.82 17.28 8.21
C ALA A 54 -15.09 16.20 7.39
N LEU A 55 -13.83 16.45 7.03
CA LEU A 55 -12.99 15.47 6.34
C LEU A 55 -12.82 14.18 7.15
N GLU A 56 -12.52 14.28 8.45
CA GLU A 56 -12.37 13.11 9.32
C GLU A 56 -13.66 12.28 9.40
N LYS A 57 -14.82 12.95 9.51
CA LYS A 57 -16.12 12.30 9.51
C LYS A 57 -16.35 11.55 8.19
N ASP A 58 -16.06 12.18 7.06
CA ASP A 58 -16.26 11.59 5.74
C ASP A 58 -15.31 10.40 5.51
N ILE A 59 -14.06 10.49 5.96
CA ILE A 59 -13.11 9.36 5.93
C ILE A 59 -13.65 8.18 6.74
N ARG A 60 -14.13 8.42 7.97
CA ARG A 60 -14.69 7.35 8.82
C ARG A 60 -15.91 6.69 8.17
N ALA A 61 -16.83 7.48 7.64
CA ALA A 61 -18.01 6.96 6.96
C ALA A 61 -17.65 6.13 5.71
N TRP A 62 -16.63 6.56 4.95
CA TRP A 62 -16.14 5.78 3.81
C TRP A 62 -15.46 4.47 4.26
N ILE A 63 -14.70 4.49 5.36
CA ILE A 63 -14.09 3.28 5.94
C ILE A 63 -15.18 2.28 6.35
N ASP A 64 -16.24 2.75 7.02
CA ASP A 64 -17.35 1.88 7.45
C ASP A 64 -18.01 1.21 6.24
N GLN A 65 -18.33 1.99 5.20
CA GLN A 65 -18.90 1.46 3.94
C GLN A 65 -17.97 0.48 3.21
N TRP A 66 -16.66 0.76 3.21
CA TRP A 66 -15.67 -0.16 2.63
C TRP A 66 -15.65 -1.50 3.36
N ASN A 67 -15.77 -1.48 4.69
CA ASN A 67 -15.72 -2.66 5.54
C ASN A 67 -17.00 -3.50 5.54
N ASP A 68 -18.14 -2.96 5.07
CA ASP A 68 -19.37 -3.73 4.91
C ASP A 68 -19.24 -4.83 3.84
N ASN A 69 -18.42 -4.61 2.81
CA ASN A 69 -18.15 -5.60 1.76
C ASN A 69 -16.74 -5.44 1.16
N PRO A 70 -15.69 -5.79 1.94
CA PRO A 70 -14.32 -5.60 1.51
C PRO A 70 -13.99 -6.60 0.40
N ARG A 71 -13.52 -6.09 -0.73
CA ARG A 71 -13.05 -6.94 -1.83
C ARG A 71 -11.54 -7.16 -1.72
N PRO A 72 -11.06 -8.42 -1.68
CA PRO A 72 -9.64 -8.69 -1.72
C PRO A 72 -8.98 -8.08 -2.97
N PHE A 73 -7.76 -7.58 -2.81
CA PHE A 73 -6.96 -7.19 -3.98
C PHE A 73 -6.55 -8.43 -4.76
N VAL A 74 -6.94 -8.50 -6.02
CA VAL A 74 -6.57 -9.60 -6.91
C VAL A 74 -5.35 -9.20 -7.73
N TRP A 75 -4.23 -9.89 -7.51
CA TRP A 75 -3.05 -9.78 -8.36
C TRP A 75 -3.35 -10.44 -9.70
N LYS A 76 -3.32 -9.65 -10.78
CA LYS A 76 -3.61 -10.17 -12.13
C LYS A 76 -2.42 -10.87 -12.79
N LYS A 77 -1.20 -10.61 -12.31
CA LYS A 77 0.03 -11.24 -12.80
C LYS A 77 0.61 -12.11 -11.71
N THR A 78 1.04 -13.30 -12.08
CA THR A 78 1.82 -14.22 -11.26
C THR A 78 3.23 -13.67 -11.02
N ALA A 79 3.92 -14.21 -10.01
CA ALA A 79 5.31 -13.84 -9.74
C ALA A 79 6.20 -14.22 -10.94
N GLU A 80 5.94 -15.37 -11.55
CA GLU A 80 6.65 -15.90 -12.71
C GLU A 80 6.53 -14.96 -13.92
N GLU A 81 5.32 -14.48 -14.22
CA GLU A 81 5.11 -13.51 -15.31
C GLU A 81 5.84 -12.18 -15.06
N ILE A 82 5.90 -11.73 -13.81
CA ILE A 82 6.64 -10.52 -13.42
C ILE A 82 8.15 -10.75 -13.64
N LEU A 83 8.68 -11.86 -13.14
CA LEU A 83 10.10 -12.21 -13.27
C LEU A 83 10.51 -12.40 -14.73
N GLU A 84 9.65 -13.03 -15.54
CA GLU A 84 9.90 -13.21 -16.97
C GLU A 84 9.91 -11.86 -17.71
N SER A 85 8.96 -10.97 -17.41
CA SER A 85 8.92 -9.62 -17.96
C SER A 85 10.18 -8.82 -17.60
N LEU A 86 10.66 -8.93 -16.35
CA LEU A 86 11.90 -8.30 -15.91
C LEU A 86 13.12 -8.88 -16.64
N ALA A 87 13.21 -10.20 -16.77
CA ALA A 87 14.31 -10.86 -17.47
C ALA A 87 14.36 -10.49 -18.97
N LYS A 88 13.20 -10.32 -19.61
CA LYS A 88 13.10 -9.81 -21.00
C LYS A 88 13.59 -8.36 -21.09
N TYR A 89 13.19 -7.51 -20.16
CA TYR A 89 13.63 -6.12 -20.11
C TYR A 89 15.15 -6.00 -19.87
N LEU A 90 15.68 -6.71 -18.88
CA LEU A 90 17.11 -6.70 -18.54
C LEU A 90 18.00 -7.13 -19.71
N ARG A 91 17.62 -8.20 -20.43
CA ARG A 91 18.33 -8.65 -21.64
C ARG A 91 18.38 -7.60 -22.75
N ARG A 92 17.33 -6.79 -22.88
CA ARG A 92 17.26 -5.73 -23.90
C ARG A 92 18.18 -4.56 -23.57
N ILE A 93 18.40 -4.26 -22.29
CA ILE A 93 19.23 -3.13 -21.85
C ILE A 93 20.68 -3.51 -21.59
N SER A 94 20.98 -4.79 -21.34
CA SER A 94 22.35 -5.29 -21.11
C SER A 94 23.17 -5.50 -22.38
N GLY A 95 22.60 -5.21 -23.55
CA GLY A 95 23.27 -5.27 -24.86
C GLY A 95 23.68 -3.90 -25.41
N ALA A 96 23.76 -2.88 -24.54
CA ALA A 96 24.34 -1.56 -24.85
C ALA A 96 25.77 -1.45 -24.34
#